data_AF-A0A7V6L8W2-F1
#
_entry.id   AF-A0A7V6L8W2-F1
#
_cell.length_a   1.000
_cell.length_b   1.000
_cell.length_c   1.000
_cell.angle_alpha   90.00
_cell.angle_beta   90.00
_cell.angle_gamma   90.00
#
_symmetry.space_group_name_H-M   'P 1'
#
loop_
_entity.id
_entity.type
_entity.pdbx_description
1 polymer ?
#
loop_
_entity_poly.entity_id
_entity_poly.type
_entity_poly.pdbx_seq_one_letter_code
_entity_poly.pdbx_strand_id
1 'polypeptide(L)'
;MKKAVRVLVWLAIGFGISELIYHYGLELLKVPTSSMSPGIEAGDYVLVNKFIPGPRYKANDPNRYGRFALSRSLNYGDIVVFNFPEADTIVPNKPGESYYLLRRRDAGIDTLLT
;
A
#
# COMPACT_ATOMS: atom_id res chain seq x y z
N MET A 1 -33.77 30.66 0.10
CA MET A 1 -32.52 30.48 -0.69
C MET A 1 -31.26 30.33 0.17
N LYS A 2 -30.93 31.25 1.09
CA LYS A 2 -29.70 31.16 1.92
C LYS A 2 -29.54 29.88 2.76
N LYS A 3 -30.63 29.36 3.35
CA LYS A 3 -30.61 28.10 4.12
C LYS A 3 -30.29 26.88 3.24
N ALA A 4 -30.88 26.80 2.05
CA ALA A 4 -30.64 25.70 1.11
C ALA A 4 -29.19 25.69 0.60
N VAL A 5 -28.64 26.87 0.28
CA VAL A 5 -27.23 27.02 -0.12
C VAL A 5 -26.30 26.53 0.99
N ARG A 6 -26.57 26.90 2.25
CA ARG A 6 -25.77 26.45 3.40
C ARG A 6 -25.80 24.93 3.57
N VAL A 7 -26.97 24.30 3.38
CA VAL A 7 -27.09 22.83 3.44
C VAL A 7 -26.29 22.16 2.31
N LEU A 8 -26.40 22.67 1.08
CA LEU A 8 -25.64 22.15 -0.06
C LEU A 8 -24.12 22.26 0.17
N VAL A 9 -23.65 23.36 0.75
CA VAL A 9 -22.23 23.54 1.09
C VAL A 9 -21.77 22.48 2.11
N TRP A 10 -22.54 22.23 3.17
CA TRP A 10 -22.19 21.20 4.15
C TRP A 10 -22.17 19.79 3.55
N LEU A 11 -23.11 19.48 2.64
CA LEU A 11 -23.11 18.20 1.93
C LEU A 11 -21.87 18.05 1.03
N ALA A 12 -21.50 19.10 0.29
CA ALA A 12 -20.31 19.07 -0.56
C ALA A 12 -19.02 18.91 0.25
N ILE A 13 -18.91 19.60 1.40
CA ILE A 13 -17.78 19.44 2.33
C ILE A 13 -17.73 18.02 2.89
N GLY A 14 -18.88 17.50 3.35
CA GLY A 14 -18.96 16.14 3.89
C GLY A 14 -18.55 15.08 2.88
N PHE A 15 -19.03 15.20 1.63
CA PHE A 15 -18.63 14.32 0.54
C PHE A 15 -17.12 14.40 0.26
N GLY A 16 -16.56 15.61 0.19
CA GLY A 16 -15.11 15.79 0.00
C GLY A 16 -14.27 15.18 1.12
N ILE A 17 -14.69 15.34 2.38
CA ILE A 17 -14.03 14.72 3.53
C ILE A 17 -14.13 13.19 3.46
N SER A 18 -15.29 12.64 3.09
CA SER A 18 -15.49 11.20 2.94
C SER A 18 -14.52 10.60 1.93
N GLU A 19 -14.39 11.21 0.75
CA GLU A 19 -13.47 10.75 -0.31
C GLU A 19 -12.01 10.77 0.15
N LEU A 20 -11.61 11.83 0.87
CA LEU A 20 -10.27 11.92 1.43
C LEU A 20 -9.99 10.80 2.45
N ILE A 21 -10.94 10.51 3.33
CA ILE A 21 -10.79 9.44 4.34
C ILE A 21 -10.71 8.07 3.66
N TYR A 22 -11.56 7.81 2.67
CA TYR A 22 -11.57 6.52 1.96
C TYR A 22 -10.26 6.27 1.20
N HIS A 23 -9.75 7.28 0.50
CA HIS A 23 -8.51 7.14 -0.27
C HIS A 23 -7.25 7.08 0.60
N TYR A 24 -7.19 7.94 1.63
CA TYR A 24 -5.94 8.21 2.36
C TYR A 24 -5.92 7.75 3.82
N GLY A 25 -7.06 7.36 4.38
CA GLY A 25 -7.20 7.06 5.81
C GLY A 25 -7.27 5.58 6.13
N LEU A 26 -8.47 5.02 6.07
CA LEU A 26 -8.76 3.66 6.53
C LEU A 26 -9.29 2.81 5.38
N GLU A 27 -8.75 1.62 5.22
CA GLU A 27 -9.19 0.67 4.19
C GLU A 27 -9.45 -0.69 4.80
N LEU A 28 -10.57 -1.31 4.43
CA LEU A 28 -10.91 -2.67 4.86
C LEU A 28 -10.49 -3.65 3.77
N LEU A 29 -9.55 -4.55 4.07
CA LEU A 29 -9.02 -5.53 3.12
C LEU A 29 -9.39 -6.95 3.55
N LYS A 30 -9.77 -7.79 2.59
CA LYS A 30 -9.94 -9.23 2.80
C LYS A 30 -8.63 -9.94 2.52
N VAL A 31 -8.16 -10.77 3.45
CA VAL A 31 -6.93 -11.55 3.30
C VAL A 31 -7.23 -12.89 2.62
N PRO A 32 -6.65 -13.18 1.43
CA PRO A 32 -6.99 -14.40 0.70
C PRO A 32 -6.14 -15.62 1.09
N THR A 33 -5.02 -15.42 1.80
CA THR A 33 -4.00 -16.46 2.05
C THR A 33 -3.63 -16.55 3.52
N SER A 34 -3.40 -17.77 4.02
CA SER A 34 -3.01 -18.04 5.42
C SER A 34 -1.51 -17.92 5.69
N SER A 35 -0.76 -17.11 4.93
CA SER A 35 0.68 -16.92 5.12
C SER A 35 1.03 -16.24 6.46
N MET A 36 0.06 -15.59 7.08
CA MET A 36 0.19 -14.88 8.37
C MET A 36 -0.49 -15.63 9.54
N SER A 37 -0.79 -16.92 9.37
CA SER A 37 -1.30 -17.78 10.44
C SER A 37 -0.25 -17.94 11.56
N PRO A 38 -0.64 -17.96 12.84
CA PRO A 38 -2.01 -17.98 13.37
C PRO A 38 -2.64 -16.59 13.62
N GLY A 39 -1.92 -15.50 13.34
CA GLY A 39 -2.40 -14.16 13.68
C GLY A 39 -3.52 -13.65 12.77
N ILE A 40 -3.46 -13.98 11.48
CA ILE A 40 -4.48 -13.62 10.48
C ILE A 40 -4.74 -14.84 9.61
N GLU A 41 -5.99 -15.27 9.55
CA GLU A 41 -6.41 -16.43 8.76
C GLU A 41 -6.93 -16.02 7.38
N ALA A 42 -6.93 -16.96 6.43
CA ALA A 42 -7.54 -16.73 5.12
C ALA A 42 -9.05 -16.52 5.26
N GLY A 43 -9.54 -15.42 4.69
CA GLY A 43 -10.93 -15.00 4.77
C GLY A 43 -11.18 -13.83 5.72
N ASP A 44 -10.23 -13.54 6.62
CA ASP A 44 -10.35 -12.43 7.57
C ASP A 44 -10.35 -11.07 6.88
N TYR A 45 -11.06 -10.12 7.50
CA TYR A 45 -11.05 -8.72 7.12
C TYR A 45 -10.17 -7.93 8.09
N VAL A 46 -9.16 -7.25 7.54
CA VAL A 46 -8.25 -6.40 8.30
C VAL A 46 -8.52 -4.93 8.00
N LEU A 47 -8.61 -4.12 9.05
CA LEU A 47 -8.70 -2.68 8.92
C LEU A 47 -7.29 -2.09 8.87
N VAL A 48 -6.92 -1.53 7.73
CA VAL A 48 -5.59 -0.97 7.46
C VAL A 48 -5.60 0.52 7.76
N ASN A 49 -4.66 0.94 8.60
CA ASN A 49 -4.41 2.34 8.89
C ASN A 49 -3.33 2.91 7.95
N LYS A 50 -3.75 3.70 6.95
CA LYS A 50 -2.84 4.37 6.01
C LYS A 50 -2.23 5.67 6.56
N PHE A 51 -2.70 6.16 7.70
CA PHE A 51 -2.10 7.31 8.37
C PHE A 51 -0.72 6.98 8.96
N ILE A 52 -0.38 5.69 9.13
CA ILE A 52 0.92 5.24 9.63
C ILE A 52 1.68 4.51 8.51
N PRO A 53 2.91 4.92 8.15
CA PRO A 53 3.62 6.11 8.65
C PRO A 53 3.07 7.43 8.08
N GLY A 54 2.19 7.36 7.08
CA GLY A 54 1.62 8.53 6.44
C GLY A 54 0.97 8.20 5.09
N PRO A 55 -0.08 8.94 4.69
CA PRO A 55 -0.71 8.76 3.38
C PRO A 55 0.30 8.91 2.24
N ARG A 56 0.25 7.98 1.28
CA ARG A 56 1.11 7.99 0.10
C ARG A 56 0.54 8.91 -0.98
N TYR A 57 1.40 9.64 -1.66
CA TYR A 57 1.08 10.29 -2.94
C TYR A 57 2.04 9.77 -4.02
N LYS A 58 1.55 9.72 -5.27
CA LYS A 58 2.32 9.23 -6.44
C LYS A 58 2.93 7.83 -6.20
N ALA A 59 2.12 6.90 -5.71
CA ALA A 59 2.56 5.54 -5.34
C ALA A 59 3.13 4.72 -6.52
N ASN A 60 2.78 5.08 -7.76
CA ASN A 60 3.20 4.38 -8.97
C ASN A 60 4.42 5.03 -9.66
N ASP A 61 4.89 6.20 -9.20
CA ASP A 61 6.04 6.90 -9.77
C ASP A 61 7.21 6.92 -8.76
N PRO A 62 8.21 6.02 -8.89
CA PRO A 62 9.31 5.94 -7.93
C PRO A 62 10.06 7.27 -7.74
N ASN A 63 10.27 8.01 -8.84
CA ASN A 63 10.98 9.31 -8.83
C ASN A 63 10.22 10.44 -8.14
N ARG A 64 8.92 10.27 -7.92
CA ARG A 64 8.03 11.31 -7.36
C ARG A 64 7.25 10.82 -6.15
N TYR A 65 7.57 9.63 -5.68
CA TYR A 65 6.95 9.02 -4.53
C TYR A 65 7.23 9.83 -3.27
N GLY A 66 6.20 9.99 -2.45
CA GLY A 66 6.37 10.53 -1.12
C GLY A 66 5.20 10.23 -0.20
N ARG A 67 5.40 10.58 1.07
CA ARG A 67 4.42 10.37 2.13
C ARG A 67 4.25 11.66 2.91
N PHE A 68 3.02 11.93 3.32
CA PHE A 68 2.78 12.97 4.31
C PHE A 68 3.37 12.53 5.65
N ALA A 69 4.33 13.28 6.18
CA ALA A 69 4.97 12.99 7.47
C ALA A 69 4.07 13.39 8.65
N LEU A 70 2.93 12.72 8.77
CA LEU A 70 1.91 13.05 9.76
C LEU A 70 1.99 12.17 11.02
N SER A 71 2.62 11.00 10.94
CA SER A 71 2.57 10.00 12.01
C SER A 71 3.94 9.43 12.37
N ARG A 72 3.94 8.41 13.23
CA ARG A 72 5.13 7.70 13.67
C ARG A 72 5.76 6.89 12.53
N SER A 73 7.06 6.61 12.66
CA SER A 73 7.72 5.58 11.86
C SER A 73 7.17 4.19 12.15
N LEU A 74 7.40 3.27 11.21
CA LEU A 74 7.13 1.84 11.41
C LEU A 74 8.07 1.29 12.49
N ASN A 75 7.53 0.39 13.31
CA ASN A 75 8.25 -0.28 14.39
C ASN A 75 8.34 -1.79 14.10
N TYR A 76 9.32 -2.45 14.72
CA TYR A 76 9.42 -3.90 14.65
C TYR A 76 8.16 -4.56 15.23
N GLY A 77 7.62 -5.56 14.52
CA GLY A 77 6.38 -6.23 14.87
C GLY A 77 5.10 -5.60 14.30
N ASP A 78 5.18 -4.42 13.66
CA ASP A 78 4.03 -3.86 12.92
C ASP A 78 3.65 -4.78 11.74
N ILE A 79 2.36 -5.11 11.64
CA ILE A 79 1.80 -5.79 10.47
C ILE A 79 1.52 -4.73 9.39
N VAL A 80 2.16 -4.89 8.23
CA VAL A 80 2.11 -3.90 7.15
C VAL A 80 1.55 -4.50 5.86
N VAL A 81 0.76 -3.69 5.17
CA VAL A 81 0.35 -3.97 3.79
C VAL A 81 1.24 -3.18 2.86
N PHE A 82 1.82 -3.87 1.88
CA PHE A 82 2.73 -3.28 0.91
C PHE A 82 2.38 -3.77 -0.50
N ASN A 83 2.81 -3.00 -1.49
CA ASN A 83 2.66 -3.39 -2.88
C ASN A 83 3.76 -4.40 -3.20
N PHE A 84 3.40 -5.55 -3.78
CA PHE A 84 4.40 -6.56 -4.15
C PHE A 84 5.38 -5.99 -5.20
N PRO A 85 6.70 -6.19 -5.01
CA PRO A 85 7.70 -5.64 -5.92
C PRO A 85 7.83 -6.52 -7.18
N GLU A 86 6.93 -6.32 -8.15
CA GLU A 86 6.87 -7.09 -9.41
C GLU A 86 8.11 -6.95 -10.30
N ALA A 87 8.97 -5.94 -10.09
CA ALA A 87 10.12 -5.64 -10.93
C ALA A 87 11.39 -5.30 -10.13
N ASP A 88 11.52 -5.85 -8.92
CA ASP A 88 12.73 -5.69 -8.13
C ASP A 88 13.60 -6.93 -8.29
N THR A 89 14.52 -6.88 -9.26
CA THR A 89 15.59 -7.88 -9.35
C THR A 89 16.89 -7.24 -8.90
N ILE A 90 17.51 -7.85 -7.90
CA ILE A 90 18.88 -7.55 -7.44
C ILE A 90 19.99 -7.90 -8.46
N VAL A 91 19.61 -8.42 -9.64
CA VAL A 91 20.52 -8.82 -10.72
C VAL A 91 20.83 -7.58 -11.55
N PRO A 92 22.09 -7.14 -11.61
CA PRO A 92 22.47 -5.86 -12.23
C PRO A 92 22.01 -5.69 -13.67
N ASN A 93 21.92 -6.80 -14.43
CA ASN A 93 21.63 -6.78 -15.86
C ASN A 93 20.16 -7.06 -16.22
N LYS A 94 19.26 -7.24 -15.24
CA LYS A 94 17.83 -7.55 -15.48
C LYS A 94 16.88 -6.76 -14.58
N PRO A 95 16.93 -5.41 -14.56
CA PRO A 95 16.15 -4.59 -13.63
C PRO A 95 14.63 -4.57 -13.92
N GLY A 96 14.19 -5.02 -15.11
CA GLY A 96 12.78 -5.04 -15.50
C GLY A 96 12.08 -6.38 -15.26
N GLU A 97 12.79 -7.40 -14.78
CA GLU A 97 12.23 -8.71 -14.47
C GLU A 97 12.00 -8.84 -12.96
N SER A 98 11.22 -9.84 -12.54
CA SER A 98 11.09 -10.21 -11.12
C SER A 98 12.12 -11.27 -10.77
N TYR A 99 12.84 -11.11 -9.66
CA TYR A 99 13.79 -12.11 -9.15
C TYR A 99 13.15 -13.50 -9.02
N TYR A 100 11.90 -13.57 -8.54
CA TYR A 100 11.19 -14.84 -8.34
C TYR A 100 10.79 -15.55 -9.63
N LEU A 101 10.60 -14.81 -10.73
CA LEU A 101 10.36 -15.39 -12.05
C LEU A 101 11.67 -15.93 -12.63
N LEU A 102 12.73 -15.13 -12.54
CA LEU A 102 14.07 -15.52 -12.97
C LEU A 102 14.53 -16.81 -12.29
N ARG A 103 14.39 -16.91 -10.96
CA ARG A 103 14.78 -18.10 -10.20
C ARG A 103 14.00 -19.36 -10.59
N ARG A 104 12.74 -19.22 -11.03
CA ARG A 104 11.93 -20.35 -11.51
C ARG A 104 12.29 -20.76 -12.93
N ARG A 105 12.70 -19.81 -13.77
CA ARG A 105 13.06 -20.03 -15.16
C ARG A 105 14.46 -20.61 -15.31
N ASP A 106 15.43 -20.06 -14.57
CA ASP A 106 16.85 -20.35 -14.75
C ASP A 106 17.42 -21.00 -13.47
N ALA A 107 17.81 -22.27 -13.54
CA ALA A 107 18.48 -22.98 -12.47
C ALA A 107 19.96 -22.54 -12.37
N GLY A 108 20.21 -21.36 -11.80
CA GLY A 108 21.56 -20.81 -11.65
C GLY A 108 21.64 -19.29 -11.44
N ILE A 109 20.52 -18.59 -11.26
CA ILE A 109 20.49 -17.13 -11.06
C ILE A 109 21.43 -16.65 -9.95
N ASP A 110 21.64 -17.46 -8.90
CA ASP A 110 22.46 -17.07 -7.75
C ASP A 110 23.92 -16.79 -8.13
N THR A 111 24.43 -17.37 -9.23
CA THR A 111 25.77 -17.06 -9.75
C THR A 111 25.86 -15.68 -10.42
N LEU A 112 24.73 -15.07 -10.76
CA LEU A 112 24.66 -13.73 -11.38
C LEU A 112 24.59 -12.60 -10.34
N LEU A 113 24.56 -12.95 -9.05
CA LEU A 113 24.51 -12.02 -7.92
C LEU A 113 25.89 -11.71 -7.33
N THR A 114 26.94 -12.39 -7.80
CA THR A 114 28.35 -12.20 -7.40
C THR A 114 29.08 -11.37 -8.44
#